data_AF-A0A2A5T1B7-F1
#
_entry.id   AF-A0A2A5T1B7-F1
#
_cell.length_a   1.000
_cell.length_b   1.000
_cell.length_c   1.000
_cell.angle_alpha   90.00
_cell.angle_beta   90.00
_cell.angle_gamma   90.00
#
_symmetry.space_group_name_H-M   'P 1'
#
loop_
_entity.id
_entity.type
_entity.pdbx_description
1 polymer ?
#
loop_
_entity_poly.entity_id
_entity_poly.type
_entity_poly.pdbx_seq_one_letter_code
_entity_poly.pdbx_strand_id
1 'polypeptide(L)' 'MEWFYGFKLHLIINDQGGIISVEVTATNVDDRKPVSEIADNIWGC' A
#
# COMPACT_ATOMS: atom_id res chain seq x y z
N MET A 1 5.67 -8.90 -27.52
CA MET A 1 5.06 -9.35 -26.25
C MET A 1 5.55 -8.40 -25.18
N GLU A 2 4.78 -7.36 -24.89
CA GLU A 2 5.14 -6.46 -23.78
C GLU A 2 4.50 -7.04 -22.52
N TRP A 3 5.33 -7.61 -21.65
CA TRP A 3 4.93 -7.87 -20.28
C TRP A 3 4.90 -6.52 -19.56
N PHE A 4 3.71 -5.98 -19.35
CA PHE A 4 3.54 -4.84 -18.47
C PHE A 4 3.62 -5.34 -17.02
N TYR A 5 4.77 -5.15 -16.36
CA TYR A 5 4.92 -5.45 -14.94
C TYR A 5 4.34 -4.27 -14.13
N GLY A 6 3.01 -4.20 -14.09
CA GLY A 6 2.30 -3.19 -13.31
C GLY A 6 2.41 -3.48 -11.81
N PHE A 7 2.61 -2.44 -11.02
CA PHE A 7 2.50 -2.49 -9.57
C PHE A 7 1.52 -1.42 -9.09
N LYS A 8 1.01 -1.60 -7.88
CA LYS A 8 0.22 -0.62 -7.14
C LYS A 8 1.05 -0.13 -5.97
N LEU A 9 0.94 1.16 -5.68
CA LEU A 9 1.60 1.80 -4.55
C LEU A 9 0.51 2.26 -3.57
N HIS A 10 0.55 1.72 -2.36
CA HIS A 10 -0.30 2.13 -1.25
C HIS A 10 0.51 3.02 -0.32
N LEU A 11 -0.03 4.20 0.00
CA LEU A 11 0.63 5.21 0.82
C LEU A 11 -0.33 5.71 1.90
N ILE A 12 0.12 5.67 3.15
CA ILE A 12 -0.58 6.31 4.27
C ILE A 12 0.25 7.52 4.72
N ILE A 13 -0.38 8.69 4.73
CA ILE A 13 0.24 9.95 5.15
C ILE A 13 -0.55 10.57 6.29
N ASN A 14 0.15 11.31 7.16
CA ASN A 14 -0.51 12.16 8.15
C ASN A 14 -0.92 13.52 7.54
N ASP A 15 -1.62 14.33 8.33
CA ASP A 15 -2.10 15.67 7.95
C ASP A 15 -0.96 16.66 7.66
N GLN A 16 0.24 16.40 8.17
CA GLN A 16 1.45 17.20 7.92
C GLN A 16 2.23 16.73 6.67
N GLY A 17 1.75 15.72 5.96
CA GLY A 17 2.41 15.13 4.79
C GLY A 17 3.55 14.17 5.11
N GLY A 18 3.71 13.77 6.37
CA GLY A 18 4.65 12.72 6.78
C GLY A 18 4.14 11.34 6.37
N ILE A 19 5.05 10.49 5.86
CA ILE A 19 4.74 9.11 5.46
C ILE A 19 4.69 8.23 6.70
N ILE A 20 3.55 7.57 6.93
CA ILE A 20 3.33 6.62 8.03
C ILE A 20 3.65 5.19 7.55
N SER A 21 3.22 4.81 6.35
CA SER A 21 3.42 3.45 5.82
C SER A 21 3.41 3.45 4.29
N VAL A 22 4.14 2.49 3.72
CA VAL A 22 4.29 2.28 2.27
C VAL A 22 4.21 0.79 1.97
N GLU A 23 3.38 0.41 1.00
CA GLU A 23 3.34 -0.95 0.48
C GLU A 23 3.27 -0.95 -1.06
N VAL A 24 3.97 -1.91 -1.67
CA VAL A 24 3.96 -2.12 -3.12
C VAL A 24 3.42 -3.51 -3.41
N THR A 25 2.35 -3.59 -4.19
CA THR A 25 1.77 -4.87 -4.61
C THR A 25 1.80 -5.04 -6.12
N ALA A 26 1.81 -6.28 -6.60
CA ALA A 26 1.62 -6.53 -8.02
C ALA A 26 0.22 -6.07 -8.47
N THR A 27 0.07 -5.68 -9.74
CA THR A 27 -1.20 -5.15 -10.27
C THR A 27 -2.39 -6.10 -10.13
N ASN A 28 -2.16 -7.43 -10.12
CA ASN A 28 -3.25 -8.41 -10.01
C ASN A 28 -3.74 -8.62 -8.57
N VAL A 29 -3.02 -8.10 -7.56
CA VAL A 29 -3.38 -8.29 -6.16
C VAL A 29 -4.63 -7.45 -5.84
N ASP A 30 -5.64 -8.09 -5.26
CA ASP A 30 -6.85 -7.42 -4.74
C ASP A 30 -6.47 -6.50 -3.58
N ASP A 31 -6.86 -5.24 -3.66
CA ASP A 31 -6.42 -4.18 -2.73
C ASP A 31 -6.99 -4.32 -1.32
N ARG A 32 -8.05 -5.11 -1.10
CA ARG A 32 -8.68 -5.23 0.22
C ARG A 32 -7.78 -5.90 1.26
N LYS A 33 -6.89 -6.78 0.81
CA LYS A 33 -5.89 -7.44 1.68
C LYS A 33 -4.74 -6.51 2.08
N PRO A 34 -3.97 -5.94 1.13
CA PRO A 34 -2.85 -5.05 1.45
C PRO A 34 -3.29 -3.82 2.24
N VAL A 35 -4.41 -3.19 1.85
CA VAL A 35 -4.95 -2.02 2.57
C VAL A 35 -5.31 -2.33 4.03
N SER A 36 -5.84 -3.52 4.31
CA SER A 36 -6.12 -3.93 5.70
C SER A 36 -4.82 -4.13 6.48
N GLU A 37 -3.84 -4.81 5.88
CA GLU A 37 -2.55 -5.10 6.53
C GLU A 37 -1.77 -3.82 6.87
N ILE A 38 -1.70 -2.85 5.93
CA ILE A 38 -1.03 -1.58 6.21
C ILE A 38 -1.78 -0.74 7.24
N ALA A 39 -3.11 -0.87 7.33
CA ALA A 39 -3.93 -0.15 8.29
C ALA A 39 -3.79 -0.71 9.71
N ASP A 40 -3.65 -2.04 9.84
CA ASP A 40 -3.41 -2.70 11.13
C ASP A 40 -2.08 -2.25 11.75
N ASN A 41 -1.08 -1.95 10.91
CA ASN A 41 0.23 -1.47 11.35
C ASN A 41 0.28 0.02 11.74
N ILE A 42 -0.82 0.79 11.60
CA ILE A 42 -0.87 2.21 11.96
C ILE A 42 -1.03 2.41 13.48
N TRP A 43 -1.70 1.46 14.15
CA TRP A 43 -2.05 1.59 15.56
C TRP A 43 -1.06 0.79 16.40
N GLY A 44 -0.13 1.50 17.06
CA GLY A 44 0.83 0.88 17.97
C GLY A 44 0.16 0.41 19.27
N CYS A 45 -0.01 -0.90 19.42
CA CYS A 45 -0.21 -1.59 20.68
C CYS A 45 0.81 -2.72 20.81
#